data_AF-A0A369XKQ1-F1
#
_entry.id   AF-A0A369XKQ1-F1
#
_cell.length_a   1.000
_cell.length_b   1.000
_cell.length_c   1.000
_cell.angle_alpha   90.00
_cell.angle_beta   90.00
_cell.angle_gamma   90.00
#
_symmetry.space_group_name_H-M   'P 1'
#
loop_
_entity.id
_entity.type
_entity.pdbx_description
1 polymer ?
#
loop_
_entity_poly.entity_id
_entity_poly.type
_entity_poly.pdbx_seq_one_letter_code
_entity_poly.pdbx_strand_id
1 'polypeptide(L)'
;MSTTMRQMLEAGVHFGHQTRFWNPKMAPYIFGARSKIHIVNLEKTLTKYNEAMTFVRKLSANKGNILFVGTKRQAREIMAEEASRCGSPYVDQRWLGGMLTNFKTIKQSIKRLKDMESMVEDGSLERLGKKEALMTTRELDKMLKSIGGIKDMVTLPDALFVIDVGYHKIAITEANKLGVPVVAVVDTNHSPEGVDYVIPGNDDSSRAIRLYARGVADAVLEGRSQFVEEIIEAVSGDEFIEEASDD
;
A
#
# COMPACT_ATOMS: atom_id res chain seq x y z
N MET A 1 -11.58 -2.90 -12.76
CA MET A 1 -11.24 -3.32 -14.16
C MET A 1 -10.26 -4.50 -14.13
N SER A 2 -10.45 -5.53 -14.96
CA SER A 2 -9.52 -6.67 -14.99
C SER A 2 -8.25 -6.35 -15.78
N THR A 3 -7.09 -6.40 -15.13
CA THR A 3 -5.78 -6.27 -15.78
C THR A 3 -5.52 -7.44 -16.72
N THR A 4 -5.11 -7.15 -17.96
CA THR A 4 -4.78 -8.17 -18.97
C THR A 4 -3.28 -8.44 -19.05
N MET A 5 -2.90 -9.64 -19.52
CA MET A 5 -1.50 -9.97 -19.78
C MET A 5 -0.82 -8.99 -20.76
N ARG A 6 -1.58 -8.50 -21.75
CA ARG A 6 -1.10 -7.50 -22.70
C ARG A 6 -0.70 -6.19 -22.00
N GLN A 7 -1.54 -5.71 -21.08
CA GLN A 7 -1.22 -4.51 -20.29
C GLN A 7 0.01 -4.73 -19.40
N MET A 8 0.16 -5.92 -18.79
CA MET A 8 1.37 -6.26 -18.03
C MET A 8 2.63 -6.27 -18.90
N LEU A 9 2.52 -6.79 -20.12
CA LEU A 9 3.62 -6.78 -21.09
C LEU A 9 4.00 -5.35 -21.48
N GLU A 10 3.02 -4.53 -21.85
CA GLU A 10 3.21 -3.11 -22.23
C GLU A 10 3.77 -2.25 -21.09
N ALA A 11 3.39 -2.53 -19.84
CA ALA A 11 3.91 -1.88 -18.65
C ALA A 11 5.33 -2.33 -18.25
N GLY A 12 5.84 -3.43 -18.85
CA GLY A 12 7.17 -3.95 -18.58
C GLY A 12 7.28 -4.80 -17.31
N VAL A 13 6.18 -5.43 -16.87
CA VAL A 13 6.11 -6.30 -15.68
C VAL A 13 7.02 -7.52 -15.80
N HIS A 14 7.20 -8.03 -17.01
CA HIS A 14 7.95 -9.25 -17.31
C HIS A 14 9.48 -9.11 -17.18
N PHE A 15 10.01 -7.89 -17.09
CA PHE A 15 11.44 -7.67 -16.93
C PHE A 15 11.85 -7.87 -15.47
N GLY A 16 12.79 -8.78 -15.23
CA GLY A 16 13.45 -8.90 -13.94
C GLY A 16 14.84 -8.26 -13.93
N HIS A 17 15.66 -8.66 -12.96
CA HIS A 17 17.05 -8.24 -12.79
C HIS A 17 18.04 -9.10 -13.60
N GLN A 18 19.32 -8.70 -13.55
CA GLN A 18 20.40 -9.44 -14.18
C GLN A 18 20.56 -10.84 -13.55
N THR A 19 20.91 -11.83 -14.37
CA THR A 19 20.99 -13.25 -13.95
C THR A 19 21.94 -13.53 -12.79
N ARG A 20 22.92 -12.66 -12.54
CA ARG A 20 23.86 -12.78 -11.40
C ARG A 20 23.27 -12.39 -10.04
N PHE A 21 22.16 -11.64 -10.01
CA PHE A 21 21.56 -11.13 -8.79
C PHE A 21 20.31 -11.91 -8.36
N TRP A 22 19.97 -12.98 -9.08
CA TRP A 22 18.72 -13.68 -8.86
C TRP A 22 18.70 -14.46 -7.53
N ASN A 23 17.51 -14.61 -6.98
CA ASN A 23 17.24 -15.44 -5.82
C ASN A 23 16.70 -16.81 -6.27
N PRO A 24 17.33 -17.93 -5.86
CA PRO A 24 16.87 -19.27 -6.24
C PRO A 24 15.40 -19.58 -5.87
N LYS A 25 14.86 -18.95 -4.82
CA LYS A 25 13.45 -19.13 -4.41
C LYS A 25 12.46 -18.52 -5.39
N MET A 26 12.92 -17.65 -6.30
CA MET A 26 12.13 -17.12 -7.40
C MET A 26 12.11 -18.01 -8.65
N ALA A 27 12.85 -19.15 -8.66
CA ALA A 27 12.87 -20.08 -9.78
C ALA A 27 11.48 -20.48 -10.29
N PRO A 28 10.46 -20.73 -9.45
CA PRO A 28 9.12 -21.08 -9.93
C PRO A 28 8.45 -19.96 -10.74
N TYR A 29 8.82 -18.70 -10.55
CA TYR A 29 8.19 -17.55 -11.21
C TYR A 29 8.97 -17.04 -12.42
N ILE A 30 10.19 -17.53 -12.63
CA ILE A 30 11.05 -17.14 -13.76
C ILE A 30 10.70 -18.01 -14.97
N PHE A 31 10.37 -17.38 -16.10
CA PHE A 31 10.14 -18.05 -17.37
C PHE A 31 11.46 -18.45 -18.05
N GLY A 32 12.46 -17.57 -17.99
CA GLY A 32 13.76 -17.78 -18.61
C GLY A 32 14.66 -16.57 -18.46
N ALA A 33 15.66 -16.45 -19.34
CA ALA A 33 16.52 -15.28 -19.41
C ALA A 33 16.87 -14.94 -20.86
N ARG A 34 16.96 -13.64 -21.18
CA ARG A 34 17.40 -13.12 -22.48
C ARG A 34 18.36 -11.96 -22.24
N SER A 35 19.47 -11.93 -22.98
CA SER A 35 20.48 -10.86 -22.85
C SER A 35 20.95 -10.63 -21.39
N LYS A 36 21.09 -11.72 -20.62
CA LYS A 36 21.47 -11.72 -19.19
C LYS A 36 20.46 -11.05 -18.24
N ILE A 37 19.22 -10.83 -18.69
CA ILE A 37 18.10 -10.34 -17.86
C ILE A 37 17.10 -11.48 -17.70
N HIS A 38 16.63 -11.73 -16.47
CA HIS A 38 15.56 -12.69 -16.23
C HIS A 38 14.22 -12.17 -16.77
N ILE A 39 13.43 -13.10 -17.31
CA ILE A 39 12.07 -12.85 -17.75
C ILE A 39 11.13 -13.53 -16.75
N VAL A 40 10.25 -12.76 -16.14
CA VAL A 40 9.21 -13.25 -15.22
C VAL A 40 8.05 -13.85 -16.03
N ASN A 41 7.50 -14.97 -15.56
CA ASN A 41 6.37 -15.63 -16.20
C ASN A 41 5.06 -14.87 -15.93
N LEU A 42 4.56 -14.18 -16.97
CA LEU A 42 3.33 -13.37 -16.86
C LEU A 42 2.05 -14.19 -16.64
N GLU A 43 1.98 -15.47 -17.02
CA GLU A 43 0.83 -16.32 -16.70
C GLU A 43 0.73 -16.51 -15.19
N LYS A 44 1.87 -16.83 -14.55
CA LYS A 44 1.95 -16.95 -13.09
C LYS A 44 1.70 -15.61 -12.41
N THR A 45 2.26 -14.52 -12.95
CA THR A 45 2.01 -13.16 -12.45
C THR A 45 0.53 -12.82 -12.48
N LEU A 46 -0.15 -13.09 -13.59
CA LEU A 46 -1.57 -12.76 -13.75
C LEU A 46 -2.44 -13.52 -12.75
N THR A 47 -2.22 -14.82 -12.60
CA THR A 47 -2.94 -15.65 -11.60
C THR A 47 -2.72 -15.11 -10.20
N LYS A 48 -1.46 -14.88 -9.81
CA LYS A 48 -1.09 -14.39 -8.48
C LYS A 48 -1.59 -12.97 -8.20
N TYR A 49 -1.55 -12.10 -9.22
CA TYR A 49 -2.11 -10.76 -9.15
C TYR A 49 -3.62 -10.80 -8.89
N ASN A 50 -4.36 -11.66 -9.59
CA ASN A 50 -5.80 -11.79 -9.38
C ASN A 50 -6.15 -12.36 -7.99
N GLU A 51 -5.36 -13.31 -7.48
CA GLU A 51 -5.47 -13.78 -6.08
C GLU A 51 -5.30 -12.61 -5.10
N ALA A 52 -4.26 -11.80 -5.28
CA ALA A 52 -3.99 -10.62 -4.45
C ALA A 52 -5.12 -9.57 -4.53
N MET A 53 -5.61 -9.25 -5.73
CA MET A 53 -6.71 -8.28 -5.90
C MET A 53 -8.00 -8.78 -5.24
N THR A 54 -8.26 -10.09 -5.30
CA THR A 54 -9.43 -10.70 -4.66
C THR A 54 -9.35 -10.57 -3.15
N PHE A 55 -8.18 -10.84 -2.57
CA PHE A 55 -7.93 -10.63 -1.14
C PHE A 55 -8.12 -9.17 -0.73
N VAL A 56 -7.50 -8.24 -1.46
CA VAL A 56 -7.61 -6.79 -1.23
C VAL A 56 -9.06 -6.31 -1.26
N ARG A 57 -9.84 -6.75 -2.27
CA ARG A 57 -11.26 -6.41 -2.41
C ARG A 57 -12.07 -6.92 -1.22
N LYS A 58 -11.90 -8.20 -0.86
CA LYS A 58 -12.58 -8.82 0.28
C LYS A 58 -12.25 -8.11 1.59
N LEU A 59 -10.98 -7.77 1.81
CA LEU A 59 -10.56 -7.07 3.01
C LEU A 59 -11.19 -5.67 3.11
N SER A 60 -11.22 -4.96 1.98
CA SER A 60 -11.79 -3.61 1.90
C SER A 60 -13.31 -3.59 2.05
N ALA A 61 -14.02 -4.61 1.57
CA ALA A 61 -15.45 -4.79 1.83
C ALA A 61 -15.76 -4.96 3.32
N ASN A 62 -14.82 -5.51 4.10
CA ASN A 62 -14.95 -5.63 5.55
C ASN A 62 -14.40 -4.42 6.33
N LYS A 63 -14.32 -3.24 5.69
CA LYS A 63 -13.72 -2.00 6.25
C LYS A 63 -12.24 -2.13 6.64
N GLY A 64 -11.53 -3.12 6.12
CA GLY A 64 -10.10 -3.28 6.38
C GLY A 64 -9.27 -2.16 5.75
N ASN A 65 -8.24 -1.73 6.47
CA ASN A 65 -7.30 -0.71 6.03
C ASN A 65 -6.04 -1.33 5.43
N ILE A 66 -5.63 -0.84 4.27
CA ILE A 66 -4.45 -1.35 3.55
C ILE A 66 -3.40 -0.25 3.52
N LEU A 67 -2.21 -0.54 4.06
CA LEU A 67 -1.09 0.40 4.06
C LEU A 67 -0.21 0.20 2.82
N PHE A 68 -0.12 1.23 2.00
CA PHE A 68 0.70 1.26 0.79
C PHE A 68 2.15 1.61 1.16
N VAL A 69 3.12 0.76 0.82
CA VAL A 69 4.53 0.94 1.18
C VAL A 69 5.41 0.90 -0.06
N GLY A 70 6.08 2.01 -0.36
CA GLY A 70 6.99 2.08 -1.50
C GLY A 70 7.87 3.32 -1.47
N THR A 71 9.14 3.16 -1.07
CA THR A 71 10.08 4.28 -0.90
C THR A 71 11.13 4.39 -2.00
N LYS A 72 11.10 3.54 -3.03
CA LYS A 72 11.92 3.72 -4.23
C LYS A 72 11.55 5.02 -4.92
N ARG A 73 12.52 5.69 -5.54
CA ARG A 73 12.28 6.95 -6.27
C ARG A 73 11.16 6.81 -7.30
N GLN A 74 11.09 5.68 -7.99
CA GLN A 74 10.08 5.37 -9.00
C GLN A 74 8.70 5.06 -8.39
N ALA A 75 8.63 4.71 -7.11
CA ALA A 75 7.40 4.32 -6.42
C ALA A 75 6.78 5.47 -5.61
N ARG A 76 7.57 6.38 -5.01
CA ARG A 76 7.09 7.32 -3.98
C ARG A 76 5.82 8.08 -4.39
N GLU A 77 5.90 8.78 -5.51
CA GLU A 77 4.81 9.62 -6.01
C GLU A 77 3.60 8.77 -6.41
N ILE A 78 3.82 7.62 -7.05
CA ILE A 78 2.77 6.71 -7.49
C ILE A 78 2.01 6.15 -6.29
N MET A 79 2.73 5.71 -5.25
CA MET A 79 2.14 5.13 -4.05
C MET A 79 1.33 6.18 -3.30
N ALA A 80 1.85 7.40 -3.15
CA ALA A 80 1.14 8.49 -2.51
C ALA A 80 -0.14 8.88 -3.29
N GLU A 81 -0.04 9.00 -4.62
CA GLU A 81 -1.15 9.35 -5.51
C GLU A 81 -2.29 8.31 -5.45
N GLU A 82 -1.97 7.03 -5.67
CA GLU A 82 -2.97 5.96 -5.73
C GLU A 82 -3.55 5.62 -4.35
N ALA A 83 -2.74 5.68 -3.29
CA ALA A 83 -3.24 5.49 -1.92
C ALA A 83 -4.17 6.63 -1.51
N SER A 84 -3.81 7.88 -1.82
CA SER A 84 -4.67 9.04 -1.55
C SER A 84 -5.98 8.97 -2.34
N ARG A 85 -5.92 8.52 -3.60
CA ARG A 85 -7.10 8.32 -4.46
C ARG A 85 -8.11 7.35 -3.86
N CYS A 86 -7.64 6.28 -3.20
CA CYS A 86 -8.50 5.31 -2.52
C CYS A 86 -8.66 5.58 -1.01
N GLY A 87 -8.18 6.72 -0.48
CA GLY A 87 -8.25 7.03 0.95
C GLY A 87 -7.61 5.95 1.83
N SER A 88 -6.49 5.40 1.40
CA SER A 88 -5.68 4.43 2.15
C SER A 88 -4.41 5.10 2.67
N PRO A 89 -3.90 4.69 3.85
CA PRO A 89 -2.64 5.22 4.37
C PRO A 89 -1.46 4.76 3.50
N TYR A 90 -0.36 5.53 3.53
CA TYR A 90 0.84 5.20 2.76
C TYR A 90 2.15 5.61 3.43
N VAL A 91 3.24 4.97 3.00
CA VAL A 91 4.64 5.31 3.33
C VAL A 91 5.45 5.37 2.04
N ASP A 92 5.76 6.58 1.60
CA ASP A 92 6.47 6.87 0.35
C ASP A 92 7.93 7.34 0.55
N GLN A 93 8.31 7.82 1.74
CA GLN A 93 9.68 8.32 1.98
C GLN A 93 10.60 7.32 2.67
N ARG A 94 10.33 6.99 3.94
CA ARG A 94 11.17 6.09 4.74
C ARG A 94 10.34 5.32 5.74
N TRP A 95 10.52 4.00 5.76
CA TRP A 95 10.03 3.16 6.84
C TRP A 95 10.85 3.40 8.11
N LEU A 96 10.21 3.85 9.19
CA LEU A 96 10.82 3.94 10.50
C LEU A 96 10.65 2.58 11.19
N GLY A 97 11.75 1.99 11.66
CA GLY A 97 11.67 0.74 12.43
C GLY A 97 10.81 0.94 13.68
N GLY A 98 9.90 0.02 13.93
CA GLY A 98 8.88 0.14 14.98
C GLY A 98 7.58 0.78 14.51
N MET A 99 7.41 1.05 13.21
CA MET A 99 6.19 1.66 12.67
C MET A 99 4.92 0.88 13.02
N LEU A 100 4.99 -0.45 12.97
CA LEU A 100 3.87 -1.32 13.36
C LEU A 100 4.08 -1.87 14.77
N THR A 101 5.28 -2.36 15.06
CA THR A 101 5.55 -3.06 16.33
C THR A 101 5.59 -2.15 17.55
N ASN A 102 5.88 -0.85 17.37
CA ASN A 102 5.82 0.18 18.41
C ASN A 102 4.85 1.31 18.02
N PHE A 103 3.64 0.94 17.63
CA PHE A 103 2.63 1.88 17.16
C PHE A 103 2.24 2.93 18.22
N LYS A 104 2.38 2.62 19.51
CA LYS A 104 2.13 3.59 20.60
C LYS A 104 3.03 4.84 20.49
N THR A 105 4.32 4.65 20.22
CA THR A 105 5.25 5.78 20.03
C THR A 105 4.96 6.52 18.72
N ILE A 106 4.60 5.80 17.66
CA ILE A 106 4.20 6.42 16.39
C ILE A 106 2.96 7.30 16.56
N LYS A 107 1.95 6.86 17.32
CA LYS A 107 0.78 7.68 17.66
C LYS A 107 1.14 8.97 18.37
N GLN A 108 2.14 8.95 19.26
CA GLN A 108 2.61 10.17 19.92
C GLN A 108 3.27 11.14 18.92
N SER A 109 4.07 10.62 17.98
CA SER A 109 4.65 11.42 16.91
C SER A 109 3.59 12.00 15.97
N ILE A 110 2.54 11.22 15.64
CA ILE A 110 1.39 11.70 14.85
C ILE A 110 0.64 12.79 15.59
N LYS A 111 0.41 12.64 16.91
CA LYS A 111 -0.21 13.69 17.71
C LYS A 111 0.60 14.98 17.66
N ARG A 112 1.91 14.89 17.84
CA ARG A 112 2.81 16.04 17.73
C ARG A 112 2.76 16.69 16.35
N LEU A 113 2.68 15.91 15.28
CA LEU A 113 2.48 16.44 13.92
C LEU A 113 1.18 17.25 13.83
N LYS A 114 0.06 16.71 14.35
CA LYS A 114 -1.24 17.41 14.33
C LYS A 114 -1.22 18.69 15.17
N ASP A 115 -0.56 18.66 16.33
CA ASP A 115 -0.37 19.85 17.17
C ASP A 115 0.42 20.94 16.41
N MET A 116 1.46 20.55 15.66
CA MET A 116 2.24 21.47 14.84
C MET A 116 1.46 22.00 13.63
N GLU A 117 0.64 21.17 12.95
CA GLU A 117 -0.27 21.63 11.89
C GLU A 117 -1.26 22.68 12.44
N SER A 118 -1.86 22.43 13.61
CA SER A 118 -2.77 23.36 14.27
C SER A 118 -2.12 24.69 14.64
N MET A 119 -0.85 24.68 15.07
CA MET A 119 -0.08 25.90 15.39
C MET A 119 0.24 26.75 14.15
N VAL A 120 0.25 26.14 12.96
CA VAL A 120 0.41 26.86 11.70
C VAL A 120 -0.92 27.45 11.28
N GLU A 121 -2.01 26.68 11.39
CA GLU A 121 -3.36 27.10 11.02
C GLU A 121 -3.89 28.25 11.90
N ASP A 122 -3.57 28.25 13.20
CA ASP A 122 -4.03 29.28 14.15
C ASP A 122 -3.16 30.57 14.15
N GLY A 123 -2.10 30.62 13.34
CA GLY A 123 -1.17 31.74 13.25
C GLY A 123 -0.21 31.88 14.44
N SER A 124 -0.18 30.93 15.37
CA SER A 124 0.75 30.94 16.52
C SER A 124 2.21 30.92 16.08
N LEU A 125 2.51 30.30 14.93
CA LEU A 125 3.85 30.29 14.35
C LEU A 125 4.40 31.70 14.07
N GLU A 126 3.55 32.63 13.63
CA GLU A 126 3.95 34.00 13.28
C GLU A 126 4.32 34.85 14.51
N ARG A 127 3.85 34.43 15.69
CA ARG A 127 4.16 35.08 16.98
C ARG A 127 5.51 34.66 17.53
N LEU A 128 6.15 33.63 16.96
CA LEU A 128 7.47 33.16 17.37
C LEU A 128 8.58 34.03 16.77
N GLY A 129 9.77 33.98 17.38
CA GLY A 129 10.95 34.61 16.78
C GLY A 129 11.29 33.96 15.44
N LYS A 130 11.82 34.73 14.46
CA LYS A 130 12.14 34.24 13.10
C LYS A 130 12.94 32.94 13.07
N LYS A 131 13.88 32.77 14.01
CA LYS A 131 14.70 31.56 14.15
C LYS A 131 13.85 30.36 14.62
N GLU A 132 12.97 30.56 15.60
CA GLU A 132 12.10 29.52 16.14
C GLU A 132 11.05 29.11 15.11
N ALA A 133 10.39 30.07 14.46
CA ALA A 133 9.47 29.83 13.36
C ALA A 133 10.13 28.97 12.26
N LEU A 134 11.34 29.33 11.82
CA LEU A 134 12.09 28.55 10.83
C LEU A 134 12.40 27.12 11.29
N MET A 135 12.77 26.93 12.56
CA MET A 135 13.06 25.60 13.11
C MET A 135 11.79 24.74 13.19
N THR A 136 10.68 25.32 13.63
CA THR A 136 9.37 24.65 13.68
C THR A 136 8.90 24.26 12.29
N THR A 137 9.00 25.14 11.28
CA THR A 137 8.65 24.81 9.89
C THR A 137 9.50 23.66 9.35
N ARG A 138 10.81 23.67 9.59
CA ARG A 138 11.70 22.57 9.17
C ARG A 138 11.36 21.25 9.84
N GLU A 139 10.98 21.29 11.12
CA GLU A 139 10.54 20.11 11.85
C GLU A 139 9.21 19.58 11.31
N LEU A 140 8.26 20.47 11.02
CA LEU A 140 6.97 20.13 10.41
C LEU A 140 7.17 19.46 9.05
N ASP A 141 7.95 20.06 8.16
CA ASP A 141 8.28 19.49 6.85
C ASP A 141 8.91 18.10 6.96
N LYS A 142 9.78 17.91 7.96
CA LYS A 142 10.43 16.63 8.21
C LYS A 142 9.43 15.59 8.72
N MET A 143 8.51 15.98 9.59
CA MET A 143 7.45 15.10 10.10
C MET A 143 6.46 14.74 9.00
N LEU A 144 5.98 15.69 8.21
CA LEU A 144 5.10 15.46 7.06
C LEU A 144 5.72 14.46 6.08
N LYS A 145 7.00 14.62 5.74
CA LYS A 145 7.71 13.66 4.90
C LYS A 145 7.84 12.28 5.54
N SER A 146 7.95 12.17 6.85
CA SER A 146 8.23 10.90 7.52
C SER A 146 6.98 10.09 7.87
N ILE A 147 5.92 10.77 8.31
CA ILE A 147 4.70 10.15 8.88
C ILE A 147 3.41 10.78 8.36
N GLY A 148 3.47 11.71 7.40
CA GLY A 148 2.28 12.38 6.86
C GLY A 148 1.28 11.41 6.22
N GLY A 149 1.75 10.42 5.46
CA GLY A 149 0.88 9.42 4.82
C GLY A 149 0.17 8.45 5.78
N ILE A 150 0.55 8.44 7.06
CA ILE A 150 -0.10 7.63 8.11
C ILE A 150 -0.78 8.49 9.18
N LYS A 151 -0.90 9.81 8.97
CA LYS A 151 -1.40 10.74 10.01
C LYS A 151 -2.85 10.50 10.42
N ASP A 152 -3.64 9.93 9.53
CA ASP A 152 -5.06 9.62 9.76
C ASP A 152 -5.28 8.18 10.24
N MET A 153 -4.20 7.42 10.40
CA MET A 153 -4.25 6.02 10.83
C MET A 153 -4.46 5.92 12.35
N VAL A 154 -5.66 5.49 12.76
CA VAL A 154 -6.03 5.34 14.18
C VAL A 154 -5.66 3.96 14.73
N THR A 155 -5.77 2.92 13.92
CA THR A 155 -5.47 1.52 14.24
C THR A 155 -4.34 1.00 13.37
N LEU A 156 -3.81 -0.19 13.69
CA LEU A 156 -2.89 -0.86 12.78
C LEU A 156 -3.60 -1.18 11.45
N PRO A 157 -2.85 -1.23 10.33
CA PRO A 157 -3.41 -1.69 9.06
C PRO A 157 -3.72 -3.18 9.12
N ASP A 158 -4.76 -3.59 8.40
CA ASP A 158 -5.19 -4.99 8.30
C ASP A 158 -4.43 -5.75 7.21
N ALA A 159 -3.77 -5.03 6.28
CA ALA A 159 -2.81 -5.60 5.34
C ALA A 159 -1.78 -4.56 4.89
N LEU A 160 -0.63 -5.05 4.42
CA LEU A 160 0.35 -4.24 3.70
C LEU A 160 0.30 -4.51 2.21
N PHE A 161 0.45 -3.46 1.40
CA PHE A 161 0.81 -3.58 -0.01
C PHE A 161 2.20 -2.97 -0.24
N VAL A 162 3.17 -3.80 -0.62
CA VAL A 162 4.60 -3.44 -0.67
C VAL A 162 5.18 -3.52 -2.08
N ILE A 163 5.88 -2.47 -2.50
CA ILE A 163 6.71 -2.46 -3.73
C ILE A 163 8.19 -2.60 -3.36
N ASP A 164 8.83 -3.65 -3.84
CA ASP A 164 10.19 -4.11 -3.50
C ASP A 164 10.32 -4.61 -2.04
N VAL A 165 10.30 -5.94 -1.89
CA VAL A 165 10.49 -6.60 -0.60
C VAL A 165 11.91 -6.50 -0.02
N GLY A 166 12.91 -6.30 -0.88
CA GLY A 166 14.30 -6.12 -0.51
C GLY A 166 14.58 -4.80 0.16
N TYR A 167 13.96 -3.73 -0.33
CA TYR A 167 14.05 -2.40 0.29
C TYR A 167 13.25 -2.33 1.61
N HIS A 168 12.18 -3.12 1.72
CA HIS A 168 11.22 -3.07 2.84
C HIS A 168 11.25 -4.28 3.76
N LYS A 169 12.41 -4.93 3.93
CA LYS A 169 12.57 -6.10 4.82
C LYS A 169 12.06 -5.84 6.24
N ILE A 170 12.30 -4.63 6.77
CA ILE A 170 11.86 -4.25 8.12
C ILE A 170 10.34 -4.22 8.18
N ALA A 171 9.66 -3.61 7.19
CA ALA A 171 8.21 -3.55 7.16
C ALA A 171 7.59 -4.95 7.13
N ILE A 172 8.12 -5.85 6.29
CA ILE A 172 7.67 -7.23 6.17
C ILE A 172 7.91 -8.01 7.48
N THR A 173 9.08 -7.83 8.10
CA THR A 173 9.41 -8.49 9.38
C THR A 173 8.46 -8.04 10.49
N GLU A 174 8.17 -6.75 10.57
CA GLU A 174 7.23 -6.19 11.54
C GLU A 174 5.79 -6.69 11.31
N ALA A 175 5.35 -6.72 10.05
CA ALA A 175 4.03 -7.22 9.67
C ALA A 175 3.87 -8.69 10.06
N ASN A 176 4.83 -9.54 9.69
CA ASN A 176 4.84 -10.96 10.03
C ASN A 176 4.82 -11.21 11.54
N LYS A 177 5.55 -10.39 12.32
CA LYS A 177 5.56 -10.50 13.78
C LYS A 177 4.19 -10.21 14.40
N LEU A 178 3.39 -9.36 13.76
CA LEU A 178 2.06 -8.97 14.24
C LEU A 178 0.93 -9.76 13.57
N GLY A 179 1.25 -10.66 12.63
CA GLY A 179 0.25 -11.40 11.85
C GLY A 179 -0.50 -10.53 10.84
N VAL A 180 0.06 -9.38 10.45
CA VAL A 180 -0.51 -8.53 9.40
C VAL A 180 -0.14 -9.12 8.03
N PRO A 181 -1.11 -9.53 7.19
CA PRO A 181 -0.82 -10.13 5.89
C PRO A 181 -0.15 -9.14 4.94
N VAL A 182 0.77 -9.65 4.13
CA VAL A 182 1.59 -8.89 3.18
C VAL A 182 1.26 -9.29 1.75
N VAL A 183 0.80 -8.31 0.98
CA VAL A 183 0.72 -8.35 -0.48
C VAL A 183 1.96 -7.63 -1.02
N ALA A 184 2.79 -8.27 -1.85
CA ALA A 184 3.99 -7.61 -2.33
C ALA A 184 4.38 -7.99 -3.76
N VAL A 185 4.96 -7.00 -4.45
CA VAL A 185 5.63 -7.23 -5.73
C VAL A 185 7.04 -7.74 -5.46
N VAL A 186 7.37 -8.90 -6.04
CA VAL A 186 8.66 -9.56 -5.85
C VAL A 186 9.35 -9.72 -7.19
N ASP A 187 10.46 -9.00 -7.37
CA ASP A 187 11.37 -9.20 -8.50
C ASP A 187 12.30 -10.41 -8.22
N THR A 188 12.86 -10.92 -9.30
CA THR A 188 13.79 -12.04 -9.43
C THR A 188 15.00 -12.02 -8.49
N ASN A 189 15.41 -10.87 -7.95
CA ASN A 189 16.54 -10.75 -7.03
C ASN A 189 16.19 -10.91 -5.54
N HIS A 190 14.91 -11.02 -5.20
CA HIS A 190 14.48 -11.10 -3.81
C HIS A 190 13.71 -12.38 -3.48
N SER A 191 13.68 -12.74 -2.19
CA SER A 191 12.96 -13.91 -1.71
C SER A 191 11.45 -13.61 -1.62
N PRO A 192 10.57 -14.51 -2.06
CA PRO A 192 9.13 -14.39 -1.85
C PRO A 192 8.70 -14.76 -0.42
N GLU A 193 9.63 -15.14 0.46
CA GLU A 193 9.31 -15.54 1.83
C GLU A 193 8.82 -14.39 2.70
N GLY A 194 7.86 -14.70 3.57
CA GLY A 194 7.22 -13.72 4.44
C GLY A 194 6.24 -12.80 3.71
N VAL A 195 5.86 -13.14 2.48
CA VAL A 195 4.80 -12.49 1.70
C VAL A 195 3.68 -13.50 1.49
N ASP A 196 2.48 -13.17 1.94
CA ASP A 196 1.30 -14.04 1.83
C ASP A 196 0.74 -14.06 0.39
N TYR A 197 0.70 -12.88 -0.25
CA TYR A 197 0.23 -12.71 -1.62
C TYR A 197 1.34 -12.14 -2.49
N VAL A 198 2.15 -13.05 -3.02
CA VAL A 198 3.30 -12.73 -3.89
C VAL A 198 2.80 -12.36 -5.28
N ILE A 199 3.17 -11.19 -5.79
CA ILE A 199 2.96 -10.76 -7.19
C ILE A 199 4.34 -10.76 -7.87
N PRO A 200 4.70 -11.80 -8.64
CA PRO A 200 5.98 -11.84 -9.32
C PRO A 200 6.04 -10.78 -10.42
N GLY A 201 7.03 -9.89 -10.41
CA GLY A 201 7.14 -8.87 -11.46
C GLY A 201 8.15 -7.79 -11.18
N ASN A 202 8.31 -6.89 -12.16
CA ASN A 202 9.23 -5.76 -12.11
C ASN A 202 8.84 -4.73 -11.05
N ASP A 203 9.75 -4.41 -10.13
CA ASP A 203 9.55 -3.39 -9.08
C ASP A 203 10.40 -2.11 -9.29
N ASP A 204 11.03 -1.95 -10.45
CA ASP A 204 11.87 -0.80 -10.83
C ASP A 204 11.22 0.08 -11.91
N SER A 205 10.34 -0.47 -12.74
CA SER A 205 9.62 0.29 -13.78
C SER A 205 8.47 1.09 -13.19
N SER A 206 8.49 2.42 -13.37
CA SER A 206 7.38 3.29 -12.95
C SER A 206 6.04 2.90 -13.58
N ARG A 207 6.03 2.40 -14.83
CA ARG A 207 4.81 1.93 -15.49
C ARG A 207 4.27 0.65 -14.85
N ALA A 208 5.15 -0.28 -14.48
CA ALA A 208 4.76 -1.51 -13.80
C ALA A 208 4.25 -1.20 -12.39
N ILE A 209 4.97 -0.38 -11.63
CA ILE A 209 4.58 0.06 -10.28
C ILE A 209 3.20 0.73 -10.31
N ARG A 210 2.95 1.62 -11.29
CA ARG A 210 1.64 2.26 -11.47
C ARG A 210 0.53 1.25 -11.75
N LEU A 211 0.79 0.24 -12.57
CA LEU A 211 -0.19 -0.81 -12.85
C LEU A 211 -0.58 -1.56 -11.57
N TYR A 212 0.39 -1.91 -10.71
CA TYR A 212 0.06 -2.59 -9.46
C TYR A 212 -0.66 -1.67 -8.48
N ALA A 213 -0.11 -0.48 -8.22
CA ALA A 213 -0.66 0.47 -7.25
C ALA A 213 -2.08 0.90 -7.63
N ARG A 214 -2.32 1.21 -8.91
CA ARG A 214 -3.65 1.51 -9.43
C ARG A 214 -4.61 0.33 -9.27
N GLY A 215 -4.15 -0.89 -9.56
CA GLY A 215 -4.96 -2.10 -9.40
C GLY A 215 -5.39 -2.35 -7.96
N VAL A 216 -4.47 -2.19 -7.00
CA VAL A 216 -4.78 -2.30 -5.57
C VAL A 216 -5.76 -1.20 -5.15
N ALA A 217 -5.52 0.04 -5.56
CA ALA A 217 -6.41 1.16 -5.25
C ALA A 217 -7.82 0.97 -5.84
N ASP A 218 -7.91 0.47 -7.08
CA ASP A 218 -9.19 0.14 -7.72
C ASP A 218 -9.90 -1.01 -6.97
N ALA A 219 -9.16 -2.04 -6.54
CA ALA A 219 -9.72 -3.14 -5.74
C ALA A 219 -10.22 -2.69 -4.35
N VAL A 220 -9.53 -1.72 -3.72
CA VAL A 220 -9.98 -1.09 -2.47
C VAL A 220 -11.28 -0.34 -2.68
N LEU A 221 -11.36 0.48 -3.73
CA LEU A 221 -12.56 1.24 -4.07
C LEU A 221 -13.74 0.32 -4.40
N GLU A 222 -13.52 -0.70 -5.24
CA GLU A 222 -14.53 -1.72 -5.57
C GLU A 222 -15.05 -2.42 -4.30
N GLY A 223 -14.16 -2.85 -3.39
CA GLY A 223 -14.57 -3.51 -2.15
C GLY A 223 -15.38 -2.58 -1.23
N ARG A 224 -14.99 -1.31 -1.10
CA ARG A 224 -15.74 -0.34 -0.28
C ARG A 224 -17.11 -0.01 -0.87
N SER A 225 -17.25 0.05 -2.20
CA SER A 225 -18.55 0.27 -2.84
C SER A 225 -19.50 -0.90 -2.60
N GLN A 226 -19.02 -2.15 -2.69
CA GLN A 226 -19.82 -3.34 -2.40
C GLN A 226 -20.41 -3.32 -0.99
N PHE A 227 -19.60 -2.90 -0.02
CA PHE A 227 -20.06 -2.75 1.37
C PHE A 227 -21.20 -1.74 1.52
N VAL A 228 -21.15 -0.62 0.78
CA VAL A 228 -22.21 0.40 0.81
C VAL A 228 -23.49 -0.13 0.17
N GLU A 229 -23.38 -0.83 -0.96
CA GLU A 229 -24.50 -1.47 -1.64
C GLU A 229 -25.18 -2.51 -0.72
N GLU A 230 -24.41 -3.38 -0.07
CA GLU A 230 -24.93 -4.38 0.87
C GLU A 230 -25.68 -3.73 2.06
N ILE A 231 -25.20 -2.60 2.57
CA ILE A 231 -25.94 -1.85 3.61
C ILE A 231 -27.25 -1.29 3.06
N ILE A 232 -27.21 -0.65 1.88
CA ILE A 232 -28.40 -0.03 1.30
C ILE A 232 -29.47 -1.10 1.06
N GLU A 233 -29.08 -2.27 0.53
CA GLU A 233 -30.00 -3.40 0.33
C GLU A 233 -30.57 -3.91 1.65
N ALA A 234 -29.74 -4.05 2.69
CA ALA A 234 -30.20 -4.48 4.02
C ALA A 234 -31.20 -3.50 4.65
N VAL A 235 -30.96 -2.19 4.52
CA VAL A 235 -31.87 -1.15 5.04
C VAL A 235 -33.16 -1.06 4.22
N SER A 236 -33.09 -1.24 2.91
CA SER A 236 -34.27 -1.19 2.02
C SER A 236 -35.16 -2.44 2.15
N GLY A 237 -34.59 -3.58 2.55
CA GLY A 237 -35.33 -4.83 2.78
C GLY A 237 -36.18 -4.83 4.05
N ASP A 238 -35.78 -4.06 5.08
CA ASP A 238 -36.53 -3.95 6.35
C ASP A 238 -37.74 -3.01 6.25
N GLU A 239 -37.79 -2.06 5.31
CA GLU A 239 -38.95 -1.17 5.10
C GLU A 239 -40.18 -1.88 4.50
N PHE A 240 -40.05 -3.09 3.95
CA PHE A 240 -41.15 -3.82 3.31
C PHE A 240 -41.93 -4.79 4.23
N ILE A 241 -41.59 -4.90 5.52
CA ILE A 241 -42.20 -5.89 6.44
C ILE A 241 -43.24 -5.28 7.41
N GLU A 242 -43.36 -3.96 7.54
CA GLU A 242 -44.41 -3.32 8.37
C GLU A 242 -45.60 -2.81 7.54
N GLU A 243 -46.38 -3.70 6.91
CA GLU A 243 -47.78 -3.40 6.56
C GLU A 243 -48.57 -4.72 6.38
N ALA A 244 -48.68 -5.51 7.45
CA ALA A 244 -49.62 -6.64 7.51
C ALA A 244 -50.13 -6.86 8.95
N SER A 245 -50.91 -5.91 9.45
CA SER A 245 -51.85 -6.03 10.59
C SER A 245 -52.85 -4.89 10.43
N ASP A 246 -54.17 -5.02 10.55
CA ASP A 246 -55.11 -6.07 10.92
C ASP A 246 -56.44 -5.63 10.27
N ASP A 247 -57.24 -6.57 9.74
CA ASP A 247 -58.71 -6.46 9.62
C ASP A 247 -59.34 -7.84 9.36
#